data_AF-A0A7C5GHT9-F1
#
_entry.id   AF-A0A7C5GHT9-F1
#
_cell.length_a   1.000
_cell.length_b   1.000
_cell.length_c   1.000
_cell.angle_alpha   90.00
_cell.angle_beta   90.00
_cell.angle_gamma   90.00
#
_symmetry.space_group_name_H-M   'P 1'
#
loop_
_entity.id
_entity.type
_entity.pdbx_description
1 polymer ?
#
loop_
_entity_poly.entity_id
_entity_poly.type
_entity_poly.pdbx_seq_one_letter_code
_entity_poly.pdbx_strand_id
1 'polypeptide(L)'
;MSKPLQINPIKLSQPMGAMLFFLGVKNTMPLMHGAQGCASFSKVFFTRHFSDPIAVQTTAVNDITAVIDGGDYSIFEAIKNITKKVRPDLVGLFTTGMTETKGDDIKGATYLLKDKQKMVYVHTPDFEGGLESGFAKAISATIEQLITPTTQIDNKKALIIPNVNLTPIEIETLKEELESFGLNTYALPDLSDSLDGHLGIKQGAVSSGGIEVCDIEALGNSSLVITIGASVKKCGEKMVAKNENITHLHFNTIAGLKKGDDFYKAILDFTHLSKPPLSVIRWRKRLQDALLDTHFAIGGAKIVIACEPDQILSIATTISEAGANIKAV
;
A
#
# COMPACT_ATOMS: atom_id res chain seq x y z
N MET A 1 25.34 -13.64 15.38
CA MET A 1 24.98 -13.64 16.82
C MET A 1 23.72 -12.80 16.97
N SER A 2 22.56 -13.40 17.30
CA SER A 2 21.37 -12.62 17.64
C SER A 2 21.53 -12.04 19.04
N LYS A 3 21.67 -10.72 19.16
CA LYS A 3 21.46 -10.09 20.46
C LYS A 3 19.99 -10.29 20.83
N PRO A 4 19.66 -10.92 21.96
CA PRO A 4 18.26 -11.18 22.35
C PRO A 4 17.50 -9.90 22.71
N LEU A 5 18.23 -8.83 23.05
CA LEU A 5 17.67 -7.52 23.39
C LEU A 5 17.64 -6.62 22.15
N GLN A 6 16.45 -6.11 21.84
CA GLN A 6 16.25 -4.99 20.93
C GLN A 6 16.03 -3.71 21.75
N ILE A 7 16.74 -2.64 21.40
CA ILE A 7 16.60 -1.31 22.02
C ILE A 7 16.21 -0.35 20.90
N ASN A 8 15.09 0.37 21.06
CA ASN A 8 14.55 1.32 20.08
C ASN A 8 14.43 0.73 18.66
N PRO A 9 13.63 -0.33 18.46
CA PRO A 9 13.43 -0.91 17.14
C PRO A 9 12.78 0.11 16.20
N ILE A 10 13.30 0.20 14.97
CA ILE A 10 12.81 1.11 13.90
C ILE A 10 11.94 0.32 12.92
N LYS A 11 11.10 -0.56 13.47
CA LYS A 11 10.35 -1.55 12.71
C LYS A 11 8.93 -1.62 13.22
N LEU A 12 7.97 -1.53 12.30
CA LEU A 12 6.55 -1.72 12.57
C LEU A 12 6.10 -3.11 12.11
N SER A 13 4.89 -3.52 12.49
CA SER A 13 4.40 -4.89 12.25
C SER A 13 3.59 -5.04 10.96
N GLN A 14 3.44 -6.28 10.50
CA GLN A 14 2.64 -6.60 9.31
C GLN A 14 1.17 -6.13 9.34
N PRO A 15 0.40 -6.31 10.44
CA PRO A 15 -0.99 -5.87 10.44
C PRO A 15 -1.13 -4.35 10.32
N MET A 16 -0.11 -3.56 10.70
CA MET A 16 -0.09 -2.12 10.42
C MET A 16 0.00 -1.85 8.92
N GLY A 17 0.83 -2.62 8.21
CA GLY A 17 0.96 -2.51 6.75
C GLY A 17 -0.34 -2.92 6.03
N ALA A 18 -0.95 -4.04 6.44
CA ALA A 18 -2.23 -4.46 5.87
C ALA A 18 -3.37 -3.48 6.17
N MET A 19 -3.39 -2.92 7.38
CA MET A 19 -4.33 -1.86 7.74
C MET A 19 -4.18 -0.64 6.82
N LEU A 20 -2.95 -0.15 6.60
CA LEU A 20 -2.71 0.99 5.72
C LEU A 20 -3.16 0.71 4.28
N PHE A 21 -2.94 -0.52 3.78
CA PHE A 21 -3.47 -0.93 2.48
C PHE A 21 -5.00 -0.78 2.39
N PHE A 22 -5.73 -1.31 3.38
CA PHE A 22 -7.20 -1.26 3.36
C PHE A 22 -7.77 0.16 3.56
N LEU A 23 -6.98 1.09 4.09
CA LEU A 23 -7.36 2.51 4.14
C LEU A 23 -7.32 3.18 2.75
N GLY A 24 -6.61 2.62 1.78
CA GLY A 24 -6.60 3.11 0.39
C GLY A 24 -7.61 2.43 -0.53
N VAL A 25 -8.57 1.68 0.03
CA VAL A 25 -9.71 1.12 -0.71
C VAL A 25 -10.98 1.82 -0.23
N LYS A 26 -11.82 2.26 -1.16
CA LYS A 26 -13.02 3.03 -0.87
C LYS A 26 -14.04 2.25 -0.06
N ASN A 27 -14.70 2.92 0.88
CA ASN A 27 -15.80 2.39 1.72
C ASN A 27 -15.45 1.01 2.32
N THR A 28 -14.19 0.85 2.73
CA THR A 28 -13.67 -0.39 3.28
C THR A 28 -13.61 -0.30 4.79
N MET A 29 -13.89 -1.43 5.44
CA MET A 29 -13.69 -1.60 6.87
C MET A 29 -12.45 -2.47 7.12
N PRO A 30 -11.32 -1.90 7.56
CA PRO A 30 -10.21 -2.68 8.10
C PRO A 30 -10.66 -3.38 9.38
N LEU A 31 -10.69 -4.72 9.38
CA LEU A 31 -11.06 -5.56 10.52
C LEU A 31 -9.84 -6.36 10.99
N MET A 32 -9.25 -5.92 12.11
CA MET A 32 -8.13 -6.60 12.73
C MET A 32 -8.63 -7.73 13.64
N HIS A 33 -8.44 -8.97 13.21
CA HIS A 33 -8.71 -10.16 14.00
C HIS A 33 -7.64 -10.35 15.07
N GLY A 34 -8.01 -10.09 16.33
CA GLY A 34 -7.08 -10.13 17.45
C GLY A 34 -7.56 -9.34 18.65
N ALA A 35 -6.66 -9.10 19.60
CA ALA A 35 -6.92 -8.32 20.81
C ALA A 35 -7.14 -6.83 20.49
N GLN A 36 -7.96 -6.16 21.31
CA GLN A 36 -8.34 -4.75 21.10
C GLN A 36 -7.15 -3.77 21.12
N GLY A 37 -6.09 -4.12 21.86
CA GLY A 37 -4.90 -3.27 22.03
C GLY A 37 -4.16 -3.01 20.71
N CYS A 38 -4.02 -4.04 19.85
CA CYS A 38 -3.32 -3.94 18.58
C CYS A 38 -3.97 -2.90 17.66
N ALA A 39 -5.29 -2.99 17.48
CA ALA A 39 -6.04 -2.07 16.62
C ALA A 39 -6.00 -0.62 17.15
N SER A 40 -6.07 -0.46 18.48
CA SER A 40 -5.99 0.85 19.12
C SER A 40 -4.64 1.52 18.92
N PHE A 41 -3.54 0.75 19.01
CA PHE A 41 -2.20 1.26 18.77
C PHE A 41 -2.02 1.71 17.32
N SER A 42 -2.37 0.86 16.34
CA SER A 42 -2.25 1.19 14.91
C SER A 42 -3.09 2.42 14.54
N LYS A 43 -4.31 2.52 15.10
CA LYS A 43 -5.17 3.70 14.95
C LYS A 43 -4.49 4.97 15.45
N VAL A 44 -3.99 4.98 16.69
CA VAL A 44 -3.34 6.16 17.28
C VAL A 44 -2.08 6.53 16.52
N PHE A 45 -1.30 5.54 16.08
CA PHE A 45 -0.09 5.77 15.29
C PHE A 45 -0.40 6.49 13.98
N PHE A 46 -1.32 5.96 13.17
CA PHE A 46 -1.66 6.57 11.89
C PHE A 46 -2.41 7.89 12.03
N THR A 47 -3.26 8.05 13.05
CA THR A 47 -3.89 9.36 13.33
C THR A 47 -2.85 10.42 13.65
N ARG A 48 -1.77 10.10 14.37
CA ARG A 48 -0.68 11.05 14.62
C ARG A 48 0.16 11.33 13.38
N HIS A 49 0.34 10.35 12.51
CA HIS A 49 1.14 10.49 11.31
C HIS A 49 0.43 11.31 10.23
N PHE A 50 -0.80 10.94 9.88
CA PHE A 50 -1.59 11.61 8.83
C PHE A 50 -2.36 12.82 9.36
N SER A 51 -2.48 12.98 10.68
CA SER A 51 -3.39 13.94 11.31
C SER A 51 -4.86 13.73 10.92
N ASP A 52 -5.21 12.48 10.56
CA ASP A 52 -6.54 12.12 10.05
C ASP A 52 -7.28 11.07 10.91
N PRO A 53 -8.62 11.06 10.85
CA PRO A 53 -9.46 9.97 11.31
C PRO A 53 -9.11 8.61 10.71
N ILE A 54 -8.68 7.67 11.55
CA ILE A 54 -8.37 6.31 11.09
C ILE A 54 -9.50 5.32 11.41
N ALA A 55 -10.08 4.73 10.37
CA ALA A 55 -11.10 3.69 10.47
C ALA A 55 -10.45 2.32 10.70
N VAL A 56 -10.87 1.63 11.77
CA VAL A 56 -10.52 0.24 12.05
C VAL A 56 -11.49 -0.34 13.06
N GLN A 57 -11.80 -1.63 12.91
CA GLN A 57 -12.53 -2.42 13.89
C GLN A 57 -11.70 -3.64 14.28
N THR A 58 -12.11 -4.29 15.37
CA THR A 58 -11.45 -5.49 15.88
C THR A 58 -12.48 -6.53 16.26
N THR A 59 -12.11 -7.80 16.15
CA THR A 59 -12.92 -8.90 16.69
C THR A 59 -12.84 -9.00 18.22
N ALA A 60 -11.99 -8.20 18.87
CA ALA A 60 -11.89 -8.10 20.32
C ALA A 60 -11.65 -9.43 21.03
N VAL A 61 -10.68 -10.22 20.54
CA VAL A 61 -10.29 -11.48 21.15
C VAL A 61 -9.82 -11.23 22.59
N ASN A 62 -10.49 -11.88 23.54
CA ASN A 62 -10.15 -11.92 24.97
C ASN A 62 -9.56 -13.29 25.35
N ASP A 63 -9.11 -13.44 26.59
CA ASP A 63 -8.43 -14.64 27.10
C ASP A 63 -9.25 -15.94 26.89
N ILE A 64 -10.58 -15.85 26.94
CA ILE A 64 -11.47 -17.01 26.73
C ILE A 64 -11.49 -17.37 25.24
N THR A 65 -11.78 -16.40 24.36
CA THR A 65 -11.80 -16.60 22.91
C THR A 65 -10.42 -16.91 22.32
N ALA A 66 -9.34 -16.49 22.99
CA ALA A 66 -7.98 -16.84 22.60
C ALA A 66 -7.68 -18.33 22.79
N VAL A 67 -8.41 -19.02 23.65
CA VAL A 67 -8.19 -20.45 23.95
C VAL A 67 -9.27 -21.33 23.31
N ILE A 68 -10.52 -20.87 23.31
CA ILE A 68 -11.69 -21.74 23.02
C ILE A 68 -12.27 -21.52 21.61
N ASP A 69 -12.17 -20.32 21.07
CA ASP A 69 -12.71 -19.99 19.74
C ASP A 69 -11.80 -20.55 18.63
N GLY A 70 -12.28 -20.79 17.42
CA GLY A 70 -11.44 -21.01 16.22
C GLY A 70 -11.26 -19.75 15.37
N GLY A 71 -11.79 -18.62 15.86
CA GLY A 71 -11.84 -17.32 15.21
C GLY A 71 -13.17 -17.06 14.50
N ASP A 72 -13.87 -18.11 14.09
CA ASP A 72 -15.13 -18.06 13.33
C ASP A 72 -16.25 -17.33 14.09
N TYR A 73 -16.45 -17.63 15.38
CA TYR A 73 -17.47 -16.97 16.18
C TYR A 73 -17.19 -15.47 16.35
N SER A 74 -15.96 -15.11 16.73
CA SER A 74 -15.58 -13.72 16.94
C SER A 74 -15.64 -12.89 15.65
N ILE A 75 -15.23 -13.47 14.51
CA ILE A 75 -15.33 -12.82 13.19
C ILE A 75 -16.81 -12.64 12.81
N PHE A 76 -17.65 -13.66 12.98
CA PHE A 76 -19.08 -13.59 12.66
C PHE A 76 -19.79 -12.49 13.46
N GLU A 77 -19.60 -12.44 14.78
CA GLU A 77 -20.22 -11.41 15.61
C GLU A 77 -19.67 -10.01 15.30
N ALA A 78 -18.40 -9.87 14.96
CA ALA A 78 -17.83 -8.60 14.51
C ALA A 78 -18.51 -8.12 13.21
N ILE A 79 -18.63 -8.98 12.19
CA ILE A 79 -19.28 -8.64 10.91
C ILE A 79 -20.75 -8.28 11.11
N LYS A 80 -21.48 -9.04 11.93
CA LYS A 80 -22.87 -8.73 12.29
C LYS A 80 -23.01 -7.37 12.96
N ASN A 81 -22.10 -7.01 13.87
CA ASN A 81 -22.11 -5.72 14.56
C ASN A 81 -21.74 -4.56 13.64
N ILE A 82 -20.78 -4.76 12.74
CA ILE A 82 -20.37 -3.78 11.73
C ILE A 82 -21.54 -3.50 10.78
N THR A 83 -22.06 -4.56 10.14
CA THR A 83 -23.14 -4.48 9.12
C THR A 83 -24.47 -3.93 9.66
N LYS A 84 -24.69 -4.02 10.99
CA LYS A 84 -25.83 -3.37 11.65
C LYS A 84 -25.73 -1.84 11.67
N LYS A 85 -24.51 -1.29 11.74
CA LYS A 85 -24.27 0.16 11.86
C LYS A 85 -23.91 0.80 10.52
N VAL A 86 -23.12 0.11 9.71
CA VAL A 86 -22.53 0.61 8.46
C VAL A 86 -22.44 -0.55 7.46
N ARG A 87 -22.62 -0.28 6.18
CA ARG A 87 -22.47 -1.28 5.11
C ARG A 87 -21.23 -0.96 4.28
N PRO A 88 -20.05 -1.52 4.62
CA PRO A 88 -18.85 -1.33 3.82
C PRO A 88 -18.96 -2.15 2.51
N ASP A 89 -18.39 -1.63 1.44
CA ASP A 89 -18.30 -2.36 0.15
C ASP A 89 -17.32 -3.53 0.25
N LEU A 90 -16.33 -3.42 1.14
CA LEU A 90 -15.35 -4.45 1.43
C LEU A 90 -14.99 -4.47 2.93
N VAL A 91 -14.79 -5.67 3.49
CA VAL A 91 -14.09 -5.83 4.77
C VAL A 91 -12.72 -6.46 4.51
N GLY A 92 -11.67 -5.75 4.91
CA GLY A 92 -10.32 -6.29 4.93
C GLY A 92 -10.05 -7.00 6.25
N LEU A 93 -10.08 -8.33 6.28
CA LEU A 93 -9.84 -9.13 7.46
C LEU A 93 -8.35 -9.50 7.54
N PHE A 94 -7.65 -9.04 8.58
CA PHE A 94 -6.24 -9.34 8.77
C PHE A 94 -5.93 -9.63 10.24
N THR A 95 -4.89 -10.42 10.48
CA THR A 95 -4.65 -11.07 11.78
C THR A 95 -3.56 -10.39 12.60
N THR A 96 -3.50 -10.68 13.90
CA THR A 96 -2.39 -10.30 14.77
C THR A 96 -1.58 -11.52 15.19
N GLY A 97 -0.45 -11.30 15.88
CA GLY A 97 0.40 -12.39 16.36
C GLY A 97 -0.32 -13.44 17.21
N MET A 98 -1.33 -13.04 17.99
CA MET A 98 -2.10 -13.96 18.84
C MET A 98 -2.92 -14.94 18.00
N THR A 99 -3.73 -14.43 17.06
CA THR A 99 -4.63 -15.27 16.23
C THR A 99 -3.85 -16.13 15.25
N GLU A 100 -2.70 -15.66 14.78
CA GLU A 100 -1.78 -16.45 13.96
C GLU A 100 -1.12 -17.58 14.75
N THR A 101 -0.66 -17.31 15.99
CA THR A 101 -0.06 -18.34 16.85
C THR A 101 -1.07 -19.43 17.21
N LYS A 102 -2.32 -19.02 17.41
CA LYS A 102 -3.44 -19.91 17.68
C LYS A 102 -3.83 -20.77 16.45
N GLY A 103 -3.68 -20.21 15.26
CA GLY A 103 -4.02 -20.88 14.00
C GLY A 103 -5.48 -20.70 13.58
N ASP A 104 -6.07 -19.53 13.83
CA ASP A 104 -7.47 -19.25 13.49
C ASP A 104 -7.70 -19.29 11.95
N ASP A 105 -8.72 -20.03 11.51
CA ASP A 105 -9.04 -20.22 10.09
C ASP A 105 -9.87 -19.04 9.53
N ILE A 106 -9.21 -17.91 9.30
CA ILE A 106 -9.83 -16.71 8.72
C ILE A 106 -10.34 -16.95 7.29
N LYS A 107 -9.74 -17.88 6.54
CA LYS A 107 -10.18 -18.25 5.19
C LYS A 107 -11.52 -18.98 5.25
N GLY A 108 -11.65 -19.96 6.14
CA GLY A 108 -12.91 -20.65 6.40
C GLY A 108 -13.99 -19.67 6.87
N ALA A 109 -13.66 -18.79 7.81
CA ALA A 109 -14.60 -17.78 8.32
C ALA A 109 -15.10 -16.83 7.21
N THR A 110 -14.21 -16.32 6.35
CA THR A 110 -14.62 -15.48 5.20
C THR A 110 -15.48 -16.22 4.20
N TYR A 111 -15.18 -17.50 3.93
CA TYR A 111 -16.00 -18.32 3.05
C TYR A 111 -17.44 -18.50 3.56
N LEU A 112 -17.63 -18.70 4.88
CA LEU A 112 -18.94 -18.82 5.51
C LEU A 112 -19.74 -17.50 5.49
N LEU A 113 -19.05 -16.37 5.37
CA LEU A 113 -19.64 -15.03 5.41
C LEU A 113 -19.82 -14.39 4.03
N LYS A 114 -19.42 -15.07 2.95
CA LYS A 114 -19.42 -14.54 1.58
C LYS A 114 -20.77 -13.97 1.12
N ASP A 115 -21.88 -14.57 1.56
CA ASP A 115 -23.24 -14.14 1.18
C ASP A 115 -23.73 -12.94 2.01
N LYS A 116 -23.04 -12.60 3.10
CA LYS A 116 -23.37 -11.49 3.99
C LYS A 116 -22.53 -10.25 3.72
N GLN A 117 -21.26 -10.44 3.40
CA GLN A 117 -20.30 -9.36 3.26
C GLN A 117 -19.17 -9.79 2.32
N LYS A 118 -18.79 -8.92 1.38
CA LYS A 118 -17.57 -9.13 0.58
C LYS A 118 -16.35 -8.88 1.45
N MET A 119 -15.41 -9.83 1.44
CA MET A 119 -14.23 -9.81 2.32
C MET A 119 -12.97 -10.22 1.56
N VAL A 120 -11.84 -9.65 1.96
CA VAL A 120 -10.49 -10.14 1.62
C VAL A 120 -9.80 -10.51 2.93
N TYR A 121 -9.27 -11.73 3.02
CA TYR A 121 -8.50 -12.16 4.19
C TYR A 121 -6.99 -12.09 3.92
N VAL A 122 -6.21 -11.74 4.95
CA VAL A 122 -4.74 -11.63 4.89
C VAL A 122 -4.11 -12.13 6.19
N HIS A 123 -3.20 -13.09 6.09
CA HIS A 123 -2.40 -13.54 7.24
C HIS A 123 -1.22 -12.58 7.49
N THR A 124 -1.23 -11.91 8.64
CA THR A 124 -0.24 -10.90 9.03
C THR A 124 0.35 -11.16 10.42
N PRO A 125 1.17 -12.21 10.59
CA PRO A 125 1.83 -12.48 11.87
C PRO A 125 2.77 -11.34 12.27
N ASP A 126 2.63 -10.85 13.50
CA ASP A 126 3.45 -9.76 14.06
C ASP A 126 4.93 -10.12 14.24
N PHE A 127 5.24 -11.42 14.33
CA PHE A 127 6.60 -11.93 14.54
C PHE A 127 7.39 -12.14 13.23
N GLU A 128 6.80 -11.88 12.06
CA GLU A 128 7.47 -11.98 10.76
C GLU A 128 7.49 -10.65 10.03
N GLY A 129 8.44 -10.44 9.13
CA GLY A 129 8.44 -9.28 8.20
C GLY A 129 8.25 -7.94 8.92
N GLY A 130 7.66 -6.93 8.30
CA GLY A 130 7.43 -5.60 8.89
C GLY A 130 6.27 -4.86 8.22
N LEU A 131 6.26 -3.52 8.29
CA LEU A 131 5.24 -2.69 7.66
C LEU A 131 5.15 -2.96 6.15
N GLU A 132 6.30 -2.88 5.46
CA GLU A 132 6.39 -3.10 4.02
C GLU A 132 5.84 -4.47 3.60
N SER A 133 6.22 -5.53 4.32
CA SER A 133 5.78 -6.87 3.95
C SER A 133 4.29 -7.11 4.24
N GLY A 134 3.75 -6.49 5.29
CA GLY A 134 2.32 -6.54 5.59
C GLY A 134 1.48 -5.85 4.52
N PHE A 135 1.94 -4.67 4.07
CA PHE A 135 1.33 -3.91 2.98
C PHE A 135 1.35 -4.71 1.67
N ALA A 136 2.52 -5.26 1.28
CA ALA A 136 2.66 -6.10 0.08
C ALA A 136 1.83 -7.40 0.15
N LYS A 137 1.70 -8.02 1.32
CA LYS A 137 0.82 -9.18 1.53
C LYS A 137 -0.64 -8.83 1.28
N ALA A 138 -1.10 -7.68 1.76
CA ALA A 138 -2.48 -7.23 1.57
C ALA A 138 -2.80 -6.89 0.11
N ILE A 139 -1.87 -6.26 -0.61
CA ILE A 139 -1.96 -6.07 -2.07
C ILE A 139 -2.08 -7.43 -2.77
N SER A 140 -1.14 -8.34 -2.49
CA SER A 140 -1.10 -9.67 -3.09
C SER A 140 -2.40 -10.46 -2.87
N ALA A 141 -2.91 -10.44 -1.63
CA ALA A 141 -4.15 -11.11 -1.26
C ALA A 141 -5.36 -10.52 -1.98
N THR A 142 -5.43 -9.19 -2.12
CA THR A 142 -6.50 -8.50 -2.83
C THR A 142 -6.47 -8.82 -4.33
N ILE A 143 -5.28 -8.83 -4.94
CA ILE A 143 -5.10 -9.24 -6.34
C ILE A 143 -5.61 -10.66 -6.54
N GLU A 144 -5.24 -11.59 -5.66
CA GLU A 144 -5.63 -12.99 -5.78
C GLU A 144 -7.13 -13.20 -5.61
N GLN A 145 -7.74 -12.56 -4.61
CA GLN A 145 -9.11 -12.82 -4.18
C GLN A 145 -10.18 -12.01 -4.92
N LEU A 146 -9.89 -10.77 -5.34
CA LEU A 146 -10.89 -9.88 -5.97
C LEU A 146 -10.72 -9.72 -7.47
N ILE A 147 -9.49 -9.69 -7.99
CA ILE A 147 -9.28 -9.37 -9.41
C ILE A 147 -9.73 -10.54 -10.28
N THR A 148 -10.64 -10.23 -11.21
CA THR A 148 -11.19 -11.20 -12.15
C THR A 148 -10.18 -11.46 -13.27
N PRO A 149 -9.72 -12.72 -13.47
CA PRO A 149 -8.84 -13.05 -14.58
C PRO A 149 -9.52 -12.78 -15.93
N THR A 150 -8.76 -12.28 -16.90
CA THR A 150 -9.28 -11.98 -18.25
C THR A 150 -8.13 -12.00 -19.26
N THR A 151 -8.48 -12.08 -20.54
CA THR A 151 -7.53 -11.93 -21.66
C THR A 151 -7.70 -10.58 -22.37
N GLN A 152 -8.77 -9.85 -22.09
CA GLN A 152 -9.04 -8.54 -22.67
C GLN A 152 -8.15 -7.47 -22.06
N ILE A 153 -7.78 -6.47 -22.86
CA ILE A 153 -7.03 -5.31 -22.41
C ILE A 153 -7.72 -4.03 -22.85
N ASP A 154 -7.80 -3.07 -21.93
CA ASP A 154 -8.03 -1.66 -22.23
C ASP A 154 -6.67 -0.98 -22.41
N ASN A 155 -6.35 -0.62 -23.66
CA ASN A 155 -5.05 -0.04 -24.04
C ASN A 155 -4.69 1.23 -23.26
N LYS A 156 -5.67 1.94 -22.68
CA LYS A 156 -5.43 3.16 -21.91
C LYS A 156 -5.34 2.92 -20.41
N LYS A 157 -5.78 1.77 -19.89
CA LYS A 157 -5.84 1.55 -18.45
C LYS A 157 -4.47 1.21 -17.88
N ALA A 158 -3.98 2.04 -16.97
CA ALA A 158 -2.74 1.83 -16.23
C ALA A 158 -3.01 1.63 -14.74
N LEU A 159 -2.24 0.75 -14.11
CA LEU A 159 -2.28 0.50 -12.67
C LEU A 159 -0.90 0.80 -12.06
N ILE A 160 -0.87 1.65 -11.05
CA ILE A 160 0.28 1.85 -10.16
C ILE A 160 0.10 0.96 -8.92
N ILE A 161 1.13 0.21 -8.56
CA ILE A 161 1.24 -0.48 -7.28
C ILE A 161 2.39 0.19 -6.51
N PRO A 162 2.07 1.15 -5.61
CA PRO A 162 3.08 1.84 -4.82
C PRO A 162 3.60 0.93 -3.69
N ASN A 163 4.84 1.15 -3.24
CA ASN A 163 5.26 0.65 -1.93
C ASN A 163 4.66 1.49 -0.80
N VAL A 164 4.79 1.01 0.43
CA VAL A 164 4.14 1.59 1.62
C VAL A 164 4.58 3.03 1.93
N ASN A 165 5.72 3.47 1.40
CA ASN A 165 6.35 4.74 1.74
C ASN A 165 5.96 5.88 0.79
N LEU A 166 5.25 5.59 -0.31
CA LEU A 166 4.73 6.64 -1.20
C LEU A 166 3.57 7.35 -0.50
N THR A 167 3.71 8.66 -0.36
CA THR A 167 2.74 9.53 0.28
C THR A 167 1.50 9.73 -0.61
N PRO A 168 0.35 10.14 -0.04
CA PRO A 168 -0.86 10.46 -0.80
C PRO A 168 -0.61 11.38 -2.00
N ILE A 169 0.12 12.48 -1.77
CA ILE A 169 0.42 13.47 -2.81
C ILE A 169 1.35 12.93 -3.90
N GLU A 170 2.27 12.03 -3.56
CA GLU A 170 3.12 11.37 -4.55
C GLU A 170 2.31 10.40 -5.42
N ILE A 171 1.34 9.68 -4.84
CA ILE A 171 0.43 8.80 -5.59
C ILE A 171 -0.45 9.63 -6.53
N GLU A 172 -1.04 10.73 -6.03
CA GLU A 172 -1.84 11.67 -6.82
C GLU A 172 -1.04 12.22 -8.00
N THR A 173 0.15 12.77 -7.72
CA THR A 173 1.03 13.34 -8.75
C THR A 173 1.41 12.30 -9.80
N LEU A 174 1.69 11.05 -9.41
CA LEU A 174 1.99 9.99 -10.37
C LEU A 174 0.80 9.63 -11.25
N LYS A 175 -0.42 9.62 -10.70
CA LYS A 175 -1.65 9.41 -11.49
C LYS A 175 -1.82 10.52 -12.51
N GLU A 176 -1.75 11.78 -12.08
CA GLU A 176 -1.88 12.95 -12.96
C GLU A 176 -0.81 12.99 -14.05
N GLU A 177 0.45 12.71 -13.71
CA GLU A 177 1.52 12.69 -14.69
C GLU A 177 1.29 11.58 -15.71
N LEU A 178 0.92 10.35 -15.32
CA LEU A 178 0.58 9.28 -16.27
C LEU A 178 -0.64 9.60 -17.13
N GLU A 179 -1.65 10.28 -16.58
CA GLU A 179 -2.80 10.77 -17.32
C GLU A 179 -2.41 11.78 -18.41
N SER A 180 -1.37 12.59 -18.17
CA SER A 180 -0.83 13.50 -19.18
C SER A 180 -0.16 12.79 -20.38
N PHE A 181 0.17 11.49 -20.25
CA PHE A 181 0.57 10.62 -21.36
C PHE A 181 -0.62 9.94 -22.07
N GLY A 182 -1.86 10.24 -21.66
CA GLY A 182 -3.09 9.71 -22.26
C GLY A 182 -3.58 8.38 -21.69
N LEU A 183 -3.09 8.01 -20.50
CA LEU A 183 -3.51 6.83 -19.75
C LEU A 183 -4.67 7.16 -18.79
N ASN A 184 -5.48 6.17 -18.45
CA ASN A 184 -6.45 6.24 -17.37
C ASN A 184 -5.84 5.49 -16.18
N THR A 185 -5.40 6.22 -15.15
CA THR A 185 -4.50 5.67 -14.13
C THR A 185 -5.22 5.36 -12.83
N TYR A 186 -5.04 4.13 -12.34
CA TYR A 186 -5.52 3.65 -11.04
C TYR A 186 -4.32 3.36 -10.13
N ALA A 187 -4.53 3.39 -8.81
CA ALA A 187 -3.55 2.94 -7.82
C ALA A 187 -4.11 1.83 -6.93
N LEU A 188 -3.30 0.83 -6.58
CA LEU A 188 -3.68 -0.24 -5.65
C LEU A 188 -2.60 -0.45 -4.58
N PRO A 189 -2.81 0.01 -3.33
CA PRO A 189 -3.96 0.80 -2.87
C PRO A 189 -3.86 2.25 -3.37
N ASP A 190 -4.95 2.99 -3.24
CA ASP A 190 -4.98 4.42 -3.58
C ASP A 190 -5.16 5.25 -2.31
N LEU A 191 -4.06 5.84 -1.82
CA LEU A 191 -4.08 6.71 -0.64
C LEU A 191 -4.29 8.19 -1.00
N SER A 192 -4.31 8.54 -2.29
CA SER A 192 -4.34 9.95 -2.76
C SER A 192 -5.53 10.72 -2.20
N ASP A 193 -6.71 10.11 -2.21
CA ASP A 193 -7.94 10.75 -1.71
C ASP A 193 -8.34 10.30 -0.28
N SER A 194 -7.59 9.36 0.32
CA SER A 194 -8.04 8.71 1.57
C SER A 194 -7.35 9.20 2.84
N LEU A 195 -6.11 9.71 2.73
CA LEU A 195 -5.28 10.14 3.86
C LEU A 195 -4.49 11.43 3.55
N ASP A 196 -5.06 12.32 2.74
CA ASP A 196 -4.51 13.60 2.28
C ASP A 196 -4.82 14.79 3.20
N GLY A 197 -5.57 14.60 4.29
CA GLY A 197 -5.91 15.65 5.25
C GLY A 197 -6.93 16.67 4.76
N HIS A 198 -7.68 16.40 3.69
CA HIS A 198 -8.73 17.31 3.24
C HIS A 198 -9.90 17.37 4.23
N LEU A 199 -10.60 18.51 4.26
CA LEU A 199 -11.78 18.68 5.12
C LEU A 199 -12.99 17.94 4.52
N GLY A 200 -13.22 16.70 4.98
CA GLY A 200 -14.40 15.92 4.62
C GLY A 200 -15.72 16.44 5.23
N ILE A 201 -16.85 16.06 4.63
CA ILE A 201 -18.19 16.48 5.08
C ILE A 201 -18.60 15.81 6.41
N LYS A 202 -18.12 14.58 6.67
CA LYS A 202 -18.31 13.84 7.93
C LYS A 202 -17.14 12.88 8.16
N GLN A 203 -16.82 12.64 9.43
CA GLN A 203 -15.93 11.55 9.83
C GLN A 203 -16.62 10.20 9.60
N GLY A 204 -16.17 9.45 8.61
CA GLY A 204 -16.72 8.14 8.26
C GLY A 204 -16.35 7.06 9.27
N ALA A 205 -17.21 6.06 9.42
CA ALA A 205 -16.89 4.83 10.17
C ALA A 205 -16.07 3.82 9.34
N VAL A 206 -15.93 4.09 8.05
CA VAL A 206 -15.21 3.33 7.01
C VAL A 206 -14.16 4.25 6.39
N SER A 207 -13.22 3.70 5.61
CA SER A 207 -12.32 4.52 4.80
C SER A 207 -13.10 5.42 3.84
N SER A 208 -12.63 6.66 3.71
CA SER A 208 -13.06 7.64 2.71
C SER A 208 -12.04 7.68 1.57
N GLY A 209 -12.46 8.06 0.36
CA GLY A 209 -11.58 8.11 -0.81
C GLY A 209 -11.02 6.74 -1.23
N GLY A 210 -10.00 6.75 -2.09
CA GLY A 210 -9.32 5.55 -2.58
C GLY A 210 -10.03 4.80 -3.70
N ILE A 211 -9.45 3.66 -4.12
CA ILE A 211 -9.92 2.89 -5.27
C ILE A 211 -11.21 2.13 -4.96
N GLU A 212 -12.16 2.12 -5.91
CA GLU A 212 -13.43 1.42 -5.74
C GLU A 212 -13.27 -0.09 -5.87
N VAL A 213 -14.09 -0.86 -5.14
CA VAL A 213 -14.06 -2.32 -5.20
C VAL A 213 -14.35 -2.85 -6.61
N CYS A 214 -15.27 -2.24 -7.34
CA CYS A 214 -15.57 -2.62 -8.72
C CYS A 214 -14.40 -2.32 -9.67
N ASP A 215 -13.66 -1.24 -9.43
CA ASP A 215 -12.47 -0.93 -10.20
C ASP A 215 -11.37 -1.96 -9.92
N ILE A 216 -11.16 -2.35 -8.65
CA ILE A 216 -10.24 -3.44 -8.28
C ILE A 216 -10.60 -4.70 -9.06
N GLU A 217 -11.86 -5.15 -9.02
CA GLU A 217 -12.30 -6.36 -9.73
C GLU A 217 -12.01 -6.31 -11.23
N ALA A 218 -12.06 -5.11 -11.82
CA ALA A 218 -11.80 -4.84 -13.23
C ALA A 218 -10.32 -4.57 -13.57
N LEU A 219 -9.39 -4.53 -12.60
CA LEU A 219 -7.97 -4.26 -12.88
C LEU A 219 -7.29 -5.32 -13.76
N GLY A 220 -7.89 -6.50 -13.89
CA GLY A 220 -7.37 -7.58 -14.74
C GLY A 220 -7.26 -7.21 -16.22
N ASN A 221 -7.99 -6.19 -16.69
CA ASN A 221 -7.92 -5.70 -18.07
C ASN A 221 -6.98 -4.50 -18.28
N SER A 222 -6.12 -4.17 -17.32
CA SER A 222 -5.12 -3.10 -17.48
C SER A 222 -4.14 -3.41 -18.62
N SER A 223 -3.71 -2.42 -19.39
CA SER A 223 -2.62 -2.61 -20.37
C SER A 223 -1.25 -2.52 -19.73
N LEU A 224 -1.12 -1.66 -18.72
CA LEU A 224 0.11 -1.32 -18.05
C LEU A 224 -0.02 -1.53 -16.54
N VAL A 225 0.90 -2.26 -15.95
CA VAL A 225 1.07 -2.34 -14.49
C VAL A 225 2.46 -1.84 -14.14
N ILE A 226 2.55 -0.89 -13.22
CA ILE A 226 3.79 -0.31 -12.74
C ILE A 226 3.94 -0.61 -11.26
N THR A 227 5.00 -1.31 -10.86
CA THR A 227 5.33 -1.51 -9.44
C THR A 227 6.51 -0.62 -9.03
N ILE A 228 6.37 0.12 -7.94
CA ILE A 228 7.40 1.04 -7.41
C ILE A 228 7.84 0.56 -6.03
N GLY A 229 9.03 -0.04 -5.94
CA GLY A 229 9.60 -0.62 -4.72
C GLY A 229 9.77 -2.12 -4.81
N ALA A 230 10.90 -2.62 -4.30
CA ALA A 230 11.24 -4.04 -4.33
C ALA A 230 10.23 -4.89 -3.54
N SER A 231 9.64 -4.33 -2.47
CA SER A 231 8.64 -5.01 -1.64
C SER A 231 7.38 -5.41 -2.43
N VAL A 232 7.03 -4.66 -3.47
CA VAL A 232 5.79 -4.84 -4.25
C VAL A 232 6.02 -5.44 -5.64
N LYS A 233 7.26 -5.79 -6.02
CA LYS A 233 7.56 -6.43 -7.32
C LYS A 233 6.68 -7.65 -7.60
N LYS A 234 6.58 -8.55 -6.60
CA LYS A 234 5.76 -9.78 -6.69
C LYS A 234 4.27 -9.50 -6.88
N CYS A 235 3.78 -8.34 -6.45
CA CYS A 235 2.39 -7.96 -6.66
C CYS A 235 2.11 -7.70 -8.16
N GLY A 236 3.05 -7.08 -8.88
CA GLY A 236 2.95 -6.92 -10.33
C GLY A 236 3.04 -8.25 -11.08
N GLU A 237 3.90 -9.16 -10.63
CA GLU A 237 3.97 -10.53 -11.18
C GLU A 237 2.62 -11.27 -11.02
N LYS A 238 1.93 -11.07 -9.88
CA LYS A 238 0.57 -11.60 -9.66
C LYS A 238 -0.47 -10.95 -10.58
N MET A 239 -0.33 -9.68 -10.93
CA MET A 239 -1.18 -9.05 -11.94
C MET A 239 -1.01 -9.69 -13.31
N VAL A 240 0.23 -9.91 -13.74
CA VAL A 240 0.53 -10.61 -15.01
C VAL A 240 -0.05 -12.03 -15.01
N ALA A 241 -0.05 -12.72 -13.86
CA ALA A 241 -0.70 -14.02 -13.72
C ALA A 241 -2.25 -13.97 -13.88
N LYS A 242 -2.88 -12.80 -13.72
CA LYS A 242 -4.33 -12.61 -13.97
C LYS A 242 -4.62 -12.34 -15.45
N ASN A 243 -3.65 -11.80 -16.19
CA ASN A 243 -3.74 -11.53 -17.62
C ASN A 243 -2.32 -11.42 -18.21
N GLU A 244 -1.92 -12.43 -18.99
CA GLU A 244 -0.57 -12.51 -19.57
C GLU A 244 -0.26 -11.39 -20.57
N ASN A 245 -1.28 -10.70 -21.07
CA ASN A 245 -1.10 -9.60 -22.02
C ASN A 245 -0.69 -8.28 -21.32
N ILE A 246 -0.72 -8.23 -19.98
CA ILE A 246 -0.30 -7.04 -19.21
C ILE A 246 1.20 -6.78 -19.44
N THR A 247 1.54 -5.54 -19.78
CA THR A 247 2.92 -5.08 -19.69
C THR A 247 3.25 -4.68 -18.26
N HIS A 248 4.15 -5.40 -17.61
CA HIS A 248 4.62 -5.09 -16.26
C HIS A 248 5.95 -4.36 -16.29
N LEU A 249 5.96 -3.11 -15.83
CA LEU A 249 7.17 -2.31 -15.61
C LEU A 249 7.46 -2.25 -14.11
N HIS A 250 8.67 -2.65 -13.71
CA HIS A 250 9.08 -2.62 -12.31
C HIS A 250 10.26 -1.68 -12.08
N PHE A 251 10.14 -0.84 -11.07
CA PHE A 251 11.19 0.07 -10.62
C PHE A 251 11.44 -0.15 -9.13
N ASN A 252 12.69 -0.41 -8.74
CA ASN A 252 13.05 -0.46 -7.31
C ASN A 252 12.88 0.92 -6.65
N THR A 253 13.10 1.99 -7.40
CA THR A 253 12.81 3.37 -7.02
C THR A 253 12.68 4.21 -8.28
N ILE A 254 11.90 5.29 -8.20
CA ILE A 254 11.81 6.34 -9.22
C ILE A 254 12.41 7.66 -8.74
N ALA A 255 13.03 7.66 -7.55
CA ALA A 255 13.58 8.86 -6.92
C ALA A 255 14.99 9.19 -7.42
N GLY A 256 15.27 10.48 -7.54
CA GLY A 256 16.46 10.99 -8.20
C GLY A 256 16.27 11.22 -9.71
N LEU A 257 17.18 11.98 -10.29
CA LEU A 257 17.17 12.41 -11.67
C LEU A 257 17.31 11.23 -12.63
N LYS A 258 18.28 10.32 -12.40
CA LYS A 258 18.51 9.20 -13.33
C LYS A 258 17.37 8.19 -13.30
N LYS A 259 16.84 7.88 -12.11
CA LYS A 259 15.74 6.93 -11.96
C LYS A 259 14.40 7.50 -12.42
N GLY A 260 14.19 8.80 -12.22
CA GLY A 260 13.09 9.52 -12.87
C GLY A 260 13.19 9.48 -14.39
N ASP A 261 14.37 9.71 -14.96
CA ASP A 261 14.59 9.63 -16.41
C ASP A 261 14.33 8.22 -16.96
N ASP A 262 14.82 7.17 -16.28
CA ASP A 262 14.56 5.77 -16.63
C ASP A 262 13.04 5.46 -16.62
N PHE A 263 12.33 5.95 -15.60
CA PHE A 263 10.88 5.80 -15.47
C PHE A 263 10.13 6.45 -16.64
N TYR A 264 10.32 7.75 -16.87
CA TYR A 264 9.61 8.47 -17.94
C TYR A 264 9.99 7.97 -19.34
N LYS A 265 11.23 7.50 -19.53
CA LYS A 265 11.63 6.86 -20.79
C LYS A 265 10.81 5.59 -21.05
N ALA A 266 10.66 4.72 -20.04
CA ALA A 266 9.86 3.52 -20.18
C ALA A 266 8.38 3.82 -20.49
N ILE A 267 7.82 4.89 -19.90
CA ILE A 267 6.46 5.35 -20.21
C ILE A 267 6.35 5.87 -21.65
N LEU A 268 7.35 6.62 -22.14
CA LEU A 268 7.40 7.06 -23.54
C LEU A 268 7.45 5.88 -24.51
N ASP A 269 8.28 4.89 -24.21
CA ASP A 269 8.43 3.68 -25.03
C ASP A 269 7.09 2.91 -25.08
N PHE A 270 6.40 2.78 -23.95
CA PHE A 270 5.09 2.12 -23.85
C PHE A 270 3.98 2.88 -24.59
N THR A 271 3.92 4.21 -24.44
CA THR A 271 2.88 5.05 -25.05
C THR A 271 3.18 5.43 -26.51
N HIS A 272 4.36 5.06 -27.01
CA HIS A 272 4.87 5.41 -28.34
C HIS A 272 4.89 6.92 -28.61
N LEU A 273 5.06 7.72 -27.55
CA LEU A 273 5.20 9.17 -27.66
C LEU A 273 6.67 9.55 -27.90
N SER A 274 6.89 10.53 -28.77
CA SER A 274 8.25 10.99 -29.12
C SER A 274 8.86 11.96 -28.11
N LYS A 275 8.02 12.61 -27.29
CA LYS A 275 8.43 13.61 -26.29
C LYS A 275 7.54 13.53 -25.05
N PRO A 276 8.11 13.76 -23.85
CA PRO A 276 7.31 13.82 -22.64
C PRO A 276 6.47 15.12 -22.59
N PRO A 277 5.37 15.10 -21.82
CA PRO A 277 4.59 16.30 -21.51
C PRO A 277 5.43 17.46 -20.96
N LEU A 278 4.98 18.69 -21.19
CA LEU A 278 5.71 19.89 -20.79
C LEU A 278 5.88 19.99 -19.26
N SER A 279 4.93 19.44 -18.48
CA SER A 279 5.01 19.33 -17.02
C SER A 279 6.27 18.58 -16.60
N VAL A 280 6.47 17.36 -17.11
CA VAL A 280 7.62 16.50 -16.85
C VAL A 280 8.94 17.19 -17.16
N ILE A 281 9.04 17.83 -18.34
CA ILE A 281 10.26 18.56 -18.75
C ILE A 281 10.56 19.70 -17.75
N ARG A 282 9.52 20.40 -17.31
CA ARG A 282 9.66 21.51 -16.36
C ARG A 282 10.06 21.02 -14.98
N TRP A 283 9.43 19.96 -14.46
CA TRP A 283 9.76 19.37 -13.17
C TRP A 283 11.17 18.78 -13.14
N ARG A 284 11.58 18.12 -14.22
CA ARG A 284 12.96 17.64 -14.38
C ARG A 284 13.98 18.78 -14.27
N LYS A 285 13.74 19.93 -14.94
CA LYS A 285 14.61 21.11 -14.82
C LYS A 285 14.65 21.68 -13.40
N ARG A 286 13.51 21.72 -12.71
CA ARG A 286 13.43 22.15 -11.30
C ARG A 286 14.22 21.22 -10.38
N LEU A 287 14.19 19.91 -10.62
CA LEU A 287 15.00 18.96 -9.86
C LEU A 287 16.50 19.20 -10.10
N GLN A 288 16.92 19.42 -11.35
CA GLN A 288 18.31 19.74 -11.66
C GLN A 288 18.79 21.02 -10.96
N ASP A 289 17.95 22.06 -10.95
CA ASP A 289 18.20 23.32 -10.24
C ASP A 289 18.30 23.10 -8.73
N ALA A 290 17.36 22.34 -8.13
CA ALA A 290 17.41 21.99 -6.72
C ALA A 290 18.66 21.19 -6.33
N LEU A 291 19.12 20.26 -7.19
CA LEU A 291 20.39 19.55 -6.98
C LEU A 291 21.59 20.49 -7.01
N LEU A 292 21.59 21.48 -7.91
CA LEU A 292 22.62 22.52 -7.96
C LEU A 292 22.57 23.44 -6.75
N ASP A 293 21.40 23.83 -6.26
CA ASP A 293 21.30 24.72 -5.10
C ASP A 293 21.70 24.01 -3.80
N THR A 294 21.35 22.74 -3.68
CA THR A 294 21.56 21.96 -2.45
C THR A 294 22.95 21.34 -2.34
N HIS A 295 23.77 21.34 -3.40
CA HIS A 295 25.08 20.67 -3.39
C HIS A 295 26.05 21.22 -2.32
N PHE A 296 25.94 22.50 -1.95
CA PHE A 296 26.79 23.06 -0.87
C PHE A 296 26.44 22.51 0.51
N ALA A 297 25.17 22.13 0.74
CA ALA A 297 24.71 21.60 2.01
C ALA A 297 24.82 20.06 2.07
N ILE A 298 24.50 19.38 0.97
CA ILE A 298 24.44 17.91 0.90
C ILE A 298 25.77 17.31 0.43
N GLY A 299 26.52 18.03 -0.40
CA GLY A 299 27.78 17.58 -0.97
C GLY A 299 28.80 17.21 0.11
N GLY A 300 29.25 15.97 0.10
CA GLY A 300 30.19 15.43 1.09
C GLY A 300 29.61 15.19 2.49
N ALA A 301 28.33 15.51 2.73
CA ALA A 301 27.68 15.27 4.02
C ALA A 301 27.68 13.78 4.35
N LYS A 302 28.02 13.43 5.59
CA LYS A 302 28.05 12.05 6.07
C LYS A 302 26.67 11.70 6.64
N ILE A 303 25.94 10.81 5.99
CA ILE A 303 24.54 10.53 6.32
C ILE A 303 24.37 9.08 6.76
N VAL A 304 23.55 8.87 7.78
CA VAL A 304 23.03 7.57 8.20
C VAL A 304 21.53 7.60 7.98
N ILE A 305 21.00 6.57 7.34
CA ILE A 305 19.57 6.44 7.04
C ILE A 305 19.05 5.26 7.85
N ALA A 306 17.87 5.41 8.45
CA ALA A 306 17.22 4.32 9.19
C ALA A 306 15.71 4.42 9.02
N CYS A 307 15.17 3.67 8.08
CA CYS A 307 13.74 3.60 7.75
C CYS A 307 13.42 2.28 7.04
N GLU A 308 12.24 2.15 6.44
CA GLU A 308 11.87 0.95 5.69
C GLU A 308 12.72 0.79 4.40
N PRO A 309 13.05 -0.44 3.96
CA PRO A 309 13.99 -0.71 2.87
C PRO A 309 13.76 0.05 1.55
N ASP A 310 12.53 0.14 1.05
CA ASP A 310 12.24 0.86 -0.20
C ASP A 310 12.43 2.37 -0.03
N GLN A 311 12.11 2.91 1.16
CA GLN A 311 12.35 4.32 1.49
C GLN A 311 13.84 4.63 1.60
N ILE A 312 14.64 3.74 2.20
CA ILE A 312 16.09 3.86 2.26
C ILE A 312 16.64 4.03 0.84
N LEU A 313 16.24 3.17 -0.09
CA LEU A 313 16.73 3.23 -1.48
C LEU A 313 16.33 4.54 -2.17
N SER A 314 15.09 5.00 -1.97
CA SER A 314 14.59 6.27 -2.50
C SER A 314 15.42 7.48 -2.02
N ILE A 315 15.58 7.60 -0.69
CA ILE A 315 16.33 8.69 -0.07
C ILE A 315 17.80 8.62 -0.47
N ALA A 316 18.41 7.44 -0.34
CA ALA A 316 19.82 7.19 -0.67
C ALA A 316 20.14 7.59 -2.12
N THR A 317 19.30 7.19 -3.07
CA THR A 317 19.49 7.50 -4.50
C THR A 317 19.47 9.01 -4.72
N THR A 318 18.46 9.70 -4.17
CA THR A 318 18.27 11.14 -4.35
C THR A 318 19.42 11.96 -3.77
N ILE A 319 19.81 11.71 -2.52
CA ILE A 319 20.85 12.51 -1.86
C ILE A 319 22.26 12.18 -2.37
N SER A 320 22.47 10.96 -2.87
CA SER A 320 23.76 10.58 -3.49
C SER A 320 24.00 11.35 -4.78
N GLU A 321 22.96 11.66 -5.56
CA GLU A 321 23.08 12.50 -6.75
C GLU A 321 23.44 13.96 -6.41
N ALA A 322 23.08 14.43 -5.21
CA ALA A 322 23.53 15.71 -4.66
C ALA A 322 24.93 15.64 -3.99
N GLY A 323 25.61 14.49 -4.04
CA GLY A 323 26.97 14.30 -3.54
C GLY A 323 27.08 13.84 -2.08
N ALA A 324 26.01 13.39 -1.45
CA ALA A 324 26.05 12.84 -0.09
C ALA A 324 26.94 11.59 0.02
N ASN A 325 27.48 11.37 1.22
CA ASN A 325 28.27 10.20 1.56
C ASN A 325 27.53 9.33 2.60
N ILE A 326 26.82 8.31 2.11
CA ILE A 326 26.06 7.38 2.95
C ILE A 326 27.04 6.47 3.72
N LYS A 327 26.98 6.54 5.05
CA LYS A 327 27.87 5.79 5.95
C LYS A 327 27.26 4.51 6.48
N ALA A 328 25.95 4.50 6.66
CA ALA A 328 25.19 3.33 7.09
C ALA A 328 23.73 3.46 6.64
N VAL A 329 23.11 2.31 6.45
CA VAL A 329 21.67 2.10 6.20
C VAL A 329 21.16 1.02 7.14
#